data_AF-L0JZ02-F1
#
_entry.id   AF-L0JZ02-F1
#
_cell.length_a   1.000
_cell.length_b   1.000
_cell.length_c   1.000
_cell.angle_alpha   90.00
_cell.angle_beta   90.00
_cell.angle_gamma   90.00
#
_symmetry.space_group_name_H-M   'P 1'
#
loop_
_entity.id
_entity.type
_entity.pdbx_description
1 polymer ?
#
loop_
_entity_poly.entity_id
_entity_poly.type
_entity_poly.pdbx_seq_one_letter_code
_entity_poly.pdbx_strand_id
1 'polypeptide(L)' 'MSMAHSPDCKPEPTEDDDSDDSHLDGLEEGAGCTEIWEHLAEKRDE' A
#
# COMPACT_ATOMS: atom_id res chain seq x y z
N MET A 1 -13.96 18.05 -18.29
CA MET A 1 -12.55 17.61 -18.35
C MET A 1 -12.47 16.23 -17.73
N SER A 2 -12.30 15.16 -18.52
CA SER A 2 -11.89 13.87 -17.96
C SER A 2 -10.44 14.01 -17.50
N MET A 3 -10.20 13.91 -16.18
CA MET A 3 -8.86 13.74 -15.65
C MET A 3 -8.39 12.35 -16.06
N ALA A 4 -7.69 12.29 -17.19
CA ALA A 4 -6.91 11.12 -17.55
C ALA A 4 -5.90 10.87 -16.43
N HIS A 5 -6.06 9.74 -15.74
CA HIS A 5 -4.97 9.17 -14.95
C HIS A 5 -3.79 9.00 -15.91
N SER A 6 -2.67 9.67 -15.59
CA SER A 6 -1.43 9.50 -16.34
C SER A 6 -1.01 8.02 -16.24
N PRO A 7 -0.61 7.36 -17.34
CA PRO A 7 -0.35 5.92 -17.34
C PRO A 7 0.96 5.49 -16.65
N ASP A 8 1.60 6.38 -15.88
CA ASP A 8 2.91 6.16 -15.26
C ASP A 8 2.83 6.27 -13.73
N CYS A 9 2.00 5.40 -13.15
CA CYS A 9 2.22 4.91 -11.80
C CYS A 9 2.03 3.40 -11.88
N LYS A 10 2.88 2.75 -12.67
CA LYS A 10 3.02 1.29 -12.63
C LYS A 10 4.18 1.01 -11.68
N PRO A 11 3.99 0.22 -10.62
CA PRO A 11 5.13 -0.27 -9.86
C PRO A 11 6.00 -1.08 -10.82
N GLU A 12 7.25 -0.66 -11.01
CA GLU A 12 8.26 -1.45 -11.70
C GLU A 12 8.49 -2.71 -10.86
N PRO A 13 8.34 -3.93 -11.41
CA PRO A 13 8.56 -5.14 -10.64
C PRO A 13 10.08 -5.26 -10.38
N THR A 14 10.51 -4.86 -9.19
CA THR A 14 11.85 -5.18 -8.69
C THR A 14 11.83 -6.63 -8.26
N GLU A 15 12.85 -7.40 -8.64
CA GLU A 15 12.98 -8.84 -8.38
C GLU A 15 13.16 -9.14 -6.87
N ASP A 16 12.09 -8.95 -6.12
CA ASP A 16 11.78 -9.48 -4.80
C ASP A 16 10.24 -9.52 -4.75
N ASP A 17 9.66 -10.52 -5.42
CA ASP A 17 8.20 -10.79 -5.45
C ASP A 17 7.77 -11.46 -4.13
N ASP A 18 8.34 -11.04 -3.00
CA ASP A 18 7.68 -11.18 -1.70
C ASP A 18 6.88 -9.89 -1.58
N SER A 19 5.58 -9.97 -1.87
CA SER A 19 4.66 -8.84 -2.04
C SER A 19 5.11 -7.62 -1.26
N ASP A 20 5.48 -6.53 -1.94
CA ASP A 20 5.86 -5.28 -1.25
C ASP A 20 4.75 -4.88 -0.25
N ASP A 21 3.50 -5.28 -0.53
CA ASP A 21 2.32 -5.13 0.30
C ASP A 21 2.18 -6.13 1.47
N SER A 22 3.12 -7.06 1.69
CA SER A 22 3.11 -8.03 2.80
C SER A 22 3.03 -7.34 4.16
N HIS A 23 3.59 -6.12 4.29
CA HIS A 23 3.47 -5.32 5.51
C HIS A 23 2.05 -4.79 5.75
N LEU A 24 1.24 -4.72 4.69
CA LEU A 24 -0.18 -4.38 4.69
C LEU A 24 -1.08 -5.62 4.85
N ASP A 25 -0.52 -6.82 4.94
CA ASP A 25 -1.29 -8.03 5.21
C ASP A 25 -2.07 -7.85 6.54
N GLY A 26 -3.37 -8.13 6.47
CA GLY A 26 -4.35 -7.89 7.54
C GLY A 26 -5.14 -6.58 7.45
N LEU A 27 -4.86 -5.68 6.51
CA LEU A 27 -5.68 -4.50 6.24
C LEU A 27 -6.85 -4.82 5.29
N GLU A 28 -7.99 -4.15 5.49
CA GLU A 28 -9.13 -4.24 4.58
C GLU A 28 -8.81 -3.56 3.23
N GLU A 29 -9.24 -4.18 2.13
CA GLU A 29 -9.12 -3.60 0.80
C GLU A 29 -9.89 -2.27 0.72
N GLY A 30 -9.15 -1.16 0.60
CA GLY A 30 -9.73 0.19 0.63
C GLY A 30 -9.63 0.92 1.96
N ALA A 31 -8.85 0.40 2.91
CA ALA A 31 -8.48 1.13 4.14
C ALA A 31 -7.95 2.53 3.82
N GLY A 32 -8.46 3.52 4.56
CA GLY A 32 -8.05 4.91 4.42
C GLY A 32 -6.64 5.15 4.97
N CYS A 33 -6.08 6.32 4.64
CA CYS A 33 -4.73 6.68 5.07
C CYS A 33 -4.55 6.55 6.59
N THR A 34 -5.53 7.00 7.38
CA THR A 34 -5.46 6.94 8.85
C THR A 34 -5.37 5.50 9.36
N GLU A 35 -6.18 4.60 8.82
CA GLU A 35 -6.25 3.20 9.23
C GLU A 35 -4.94 2.45 8.92
N ILE A 36 -4.31 2.76 7.78
CA ILE A 36 -2.99 2.23 7.43
C ILE A 36 -1.93 2.67 8.44
N TRP A 37 -1.93 3.95 8.84
CA TRP A 37 -0.97 4.47 9.81
C TRP A 37 -1.14 3.87 11.20
N GLU A 38 -2.37 3.64 11.65
CA GLU A 38 -2.65 3.00 12.94
C GLU A 38 -2.10 1.56 12.96
N HIS A 39 -2.40 0.76 11.93
CA HIS A 39 -1.90 -0.62 11.81
C HIS A 39 -0.37 -0.70 11.80
N LEU A 40 0.30 0.23 11.11
CA LEU A 40 1.76 0.30 11.07
C LEU A 40 2.36 0.79 12.40
N ALA A 41 1.65 1.64 13.13
CA ALA A 41 2.11 2.14 14.42
C ALA A 41 2.08 1.03 15.49
N GLU A 42 1.04 0.19 15.49
CA GLU A 42 0.92 -0.95 16.40
C GLU A 42 2.05 -1.95 16.18
N LYS A 43 2.28 -2.37 14.92
CA LYS A 43 3.38 -3.29 14.54
C LYS A 43 4.79 -2.77 14.86
N ARG A 44 4.95 -1.47 15.11
CA ARG A 44 6.24 -0.83 15.39
C ARG A 44 6.58 -0.74 16.87
N ASP A 45 5.56 -0.73 17.73
CA ASP A 45 5.72 -0.66 19.19
C ASP A 45 5.86 -2.07 19.82
N GLU A 46 5.51 -3.12 19.07
CA GLU A 46 5.81 -4.54 19.37
C GLU A 46 7.26 -4.93 19.06
#